data_AF-A0AAD8A6G9-F1
#
_entry.id   AF-A0AAD8A6G9-F1
#
_cell.length_a   1.000
_cell.length_b   1.000
_cell.length_c   1.000
_cell.angle_alpha   90.00
_cell.angle_beta   90.00
_cell.angle_gamma   90.00
#
_symmetry.space_group_name_H-M   'P 1'
#
loop_
_entity.id
_entity.type
_entity.pdbx_description
1 polymer ?
#
loop_
_entity_poly.entity_id
_entity_poly.type
_entity_poly.pdbx_seq_one_letter_code
_entity_poly.pdbx_strand_id
1 'polypeptide(L)'
;ELTYDVAQNLADYVESLSYIMMELDNVTREQLMCLQYLTVLLIENYPKLLPAFQIIACQTLSTALYNLMQVHGTVLDNFLASIGK
;
A
#
# COMPACT_ATOMS: atom_id res chain seq x y z
N GLU A 1 -4.58 -8.21 -17.29
CA GLU A 1 -3.19 -8.26 -16.75
C GLU A 1 -2.61 -6.86 -16.79
N LEU A 2 -1.88 -6.45 -15.75
CA LEU A 2 -1.19 -5.16 -15.73
C LEU A 2 0.06 -5.23 -16.58
N THR A 3 0.34 -4.17 -17.34
CA THR A 3 1.61 -4.07 -18.07
C THR A 3 2.75 -3.88 -17.09
N TYR A 4 3.96 -4.24 -17.52
CA TYR A 4 5.16 -4.23 -16.69
C TYR A 4 5.43 -2.85 -16.07
N ASP A 5 5.23 -1.78 -16.84
CA ASP A 5 5.40 -0.40 -16.37
C ASP A 5 4.36 0.01 -15.32
N VAL A 6 3.12 -0.47 -15.45
CA VAL A 6 2.07 -0.17 -14.46
C VAL A 6 2.33 -0.92 -13.16
N ALA A 7 2.85 -2.15 -13.22
CA ALA A 7 3.19 -2.93 -12.03
C ALA A 7 4.36 -2.32 -11.23
N GLN A 8 5.29 -1.61 -11.88
CA GLN A 8 6.35 -0.86 -11.21
C GLN A 8 5.80 0.36 -10.48
N ASN A 9 4.96 1.15 -11.16
CA ASN A 9 4.37 2.36 -10.59
C ASN A 9 3.41 2.08 -9.42
N LEU A 10 2.93 0.83 -9.27
CA LEU A 10 2.11 0.43 -8.11
C LEU A 10 2.84 0.67 -6.78
N ALA A 11 4.14 0.41 -6.73
CA ALA A 11 4.92 0.65 -5.52
C ALA A 11 4.91 2.15 -5.16
N ASP A 12 5.18 3.02 -6.14
CA ASP A 12 5.17 4.47 -5.95
C ASP A 12 3.79 4.99 -5.53
N TYR A 13 2.71 4.42 -6.07
CA TYR A 13 1.33 4.80 -5.70
C TYR A 13 0.98 4.39 -4.26
N VAL A 14 1.35 3.19 -3.85
CA VAL A 14 1.16 2.71 -2.46
C VAL A 14 1.95 3.58 -1.49
N GLU A 15 3.22 3.85 -1.81
CA GLU A 15 4.08 4.69 -0.98
C GLU A 15 3.51 6.11 -0.84
N SER A 16 3.24 6.77 -1.97
CA SER A 16 2.71 8.14 -2.00
C SER A 16 1.40 8.26 -1.22
N LEU A 17 0.48 7.33 -1.42
CA LEU A 17 -0.82 7.37 -0.74
C LEU A 17 -0.68 7.10 0.78
N SER A 18 0.25 6.24 1.19
CA SER A 18 0.53 6.02 2.60
C SER A 18 1.12 7.26 3.29
N TYR A 19 1.97 8.02 2.59
CA TYR A 19 2.48 9.31 3.08
C TYR A 19 1.37 10.35 3.19
N ILE A 20 0.49 10.44 2.18
CA ILE A 20 -0.67 11.33 2.25
C ILE A 20 -1.51 11.04 3.49
N MET A 21 -1.72 9.77 3.83
CA MET A 21 -2.51 9.40 5.03
C MET A 21 -1.91 9.89 6.34
N MET A 22 -0.58 10.02 6.45
CA MET A 22 0.06 10.58 7.64
C MET A 22 -0.24 12.06 7.84
N GLU A 23 -0.52 12.79 6.76
CA GLU A 23 -0.79 14.23 6.77
C GLU A 23 -2.29 14.55 6.98
N LEU A 24 -3.15 13.54 7.05
CA LEU A 24 -4.59 13.71 7.23
C LEU A 24 -4.96 13.66 8.72
N ASP A 25 -5.67 14.68 9.21
CA ASP A 25 -6.25 14.68 10.55
C ASP A 25 -7.21 13.51 10.78
N ASN A 26 -7.92 13.09 9.73
CA ASN A 26 -8.82 11.95 9.72
C ASN A 26 -8.71 11.19 8.39
N VAL A 27 -8.36 9.91 8.47
CA VAL A 27 -8.38 9.01 7.32
C VAL A 27 -9.78 8.40 7.18
N THR A 28 -10.44 8.68 6.06
CA THR A 28 -11.74 8.08 5.75
C THR A 28 -11.60 6.60 5.38
N ARG A 29 -12.69 5.86 5.52
CA ARG A 29 -12.72 4.45 5.13
C ARG A 29 -12.43 4.25 3.65
N GLU A 30 -12.96 5.12 2.80
CA GLU A 30 -12.79 5.08 1.35
C GLU A 30 -11.33 5.30 0.95
N GLN A 31 -10.65 6.27 1.59
CA GLN A 31 -9.22 6.48 1.40
C GLN A 31 -8.43 5.23 1.82
N LEU A 32 -8.75 4.66 2.98
CA LEU A 32 -8.09 3.46 3.49
C LEU A 32 -8.29 2.26 2.54
N MET A 33 -9.50 2.07 2.01
CA MET A 33 -9.81 1.03 1.03
C MET A 33 -9.03 1.20 -0.28
N CYS A 34 -8.84 2.45 -0.75
CA CYS A 34 -8.03 2.70 -1.95
C CYS A 34 -6.57 2.23 -1.74
N LEU A 35 -5.96 2.55 -0.60
CA LEU A 35 -4.61 2.09 -0.29
C LEU A 35 -4.57 0.56 -0.20
N GLN A 36 -5.53 -0.06 0.47
CA GLN A 36 -5.62 -1.52 0.58
C GLN A 36 -5.67 -2.18 -0.80
N TYR A 37 -6.52 -1.68 -1.69
CA TYR A 37 -6.67 -2.24 -3.03
C TYR A 37 -5.35 -2.20 -3.80
N LEU A 38 -4.63 -1.07 -3.75
CA LEU A 38 -3.32 -0.94 -4.40
C LEU A 38 -2.26 -1.85 -3.75
N THR A 39 -2.27 -1.96 -2.42
CA THR A 39 -1.38 -2.86 -1.68
C THR A 39 -1.61 -4.32 -2.04
N VAL A 40 -2.87 -4.77 -2.11
CA VAL A 40 -3.22 -6.14 -2.53
C VAL A 40 -2.79 -6.37 -3.96
N LEU A 41 -3.06 -5.41 -4.87
CA LEU A 41 -2.67 -5.52 -6.26
C LEU A 41 -1.14 -5.61 -6.44
N LEU A 42 -0.36 -4.90 -5.62
CA LEU A 42 1.09 -5.01 -5.59
C LEU A 42 1.55 -6.40 -5.11
N ILE A 43 0.92 -6.94 -4.06
CA ILE A 43 1.22 -8.28 -3.53
C ILE A 43 0.91 -9.36 -4.56
N GLU A 44 -0.25 -9.28 -5.23
CA GLU A 44 -0.65 -10.26 -6.26
C GLU A 44 0.29 -10.27 -7.48
N ASN A 45 0.85 -9.12 -7.83
CA ASN A 45 1.78 -8.99 -8.94
C ASN A 45 3.25 -9.16 -8.55
N TYR A 46 3.57 -9.22 -7.24
CA TYR A 46 4.93 -9.36 -6.72
C TYR A 46 5.75 -10.48 -7.40
N PRO A 47 5.22 -11.72 -7.59
CA PRO A 47 6.02 -12.80 -8.19
C PRO A 47 6.40 -12.54 -9.65
N LYS A 48 5.74 -11.60 -10.32
CA LYS A 48 5.94 -11.24 -11.73
C LYS A 48 6.91 -10.07 -11.91
N LEU A 49 7.26 -9.38 -10.83
CA LEU A 49 8.22 -8.27 -10.86
C LEU A 49 9.65 -8.80 -11.06
N LEU A 50 10.50 -8.03 -11.74
CA LEU A 50 11.95 -8.29 -11.75
C LEU A 50 12.52 -8.16 -10.32
N PRO A 51 13.62 -8.85 -10.00
CA PRO A 51 14.20 -8.88 -8.64
C PRO A 51 14.45 -7.50 -8.02
N ALA A 52 14.91 -6.51 -8.79
CA ALA A 52 15.12 -5.16 -8.29
C ALA A 52 13.80 -4.50 -7.81
N PHE A 53 12.71 -4.71 -8.54
CA PHE A 53 11.39 -4.17 -8.18
C PHE A 53 10.70 -4.96 -7.09
N GLN A 54 11.05 -6.23 -6.88
CA GLN A 54 10.62 -7.00 -5.71
C GLN A 54 11.17 -6.39 -4.41
N ILE A 55 12.45 -5.98 -4.42
CA ILE A 55 13.05 -5.30 -3.27
C ILE A 55 12.31 -4.00 -2.98
N ILE A 56 12.06 -3.19 -4.02
CA ILE A 56 11.29 -1.93 -3.90
C ILE A 56 9.89 -2.21 -3.35
N ALA A 57 9.17 -3.19 -3.90
CA ALA A 57 7.84 -3.56 -3.43
C ALA A 57 7.83 -3.93 -1.94
N CYS A 58 8.79 -4.73 -1.47
CA CYS A 58 8.92 -5.07 -0.06
C CYS A 58 9.19 -3.84 0.83
N GLN A 59 10.04 -2.92 0.37
CA GLN A 59 10.32 -1.68 1.08
C GLN A 59 9.08 -0.80 1.15
N THR A 60 8.40 -0.58 0.03
CA THR A 60 7.13 0.15 -0.04
C THR A 60 6.07 -0.43 0.89
N LEU A 61 5.87 -1.75 0.88
CA LEU A 61 4.90 -2.42 1.75
C LEU A 61 5.23 -2.18 3.24
N SER A 62 6.51 -2.26 3.60
CA SER A 62 6.98 -1.99 4.95
C SER A 62 6.76 -0.52 5.34
N THR A 63 7.10 0.41 4.46
CA THR A 63 6.87 1.86 4.64
C THR A 63 5.39 2.17 4.79
N ALA A 64 4.53 1.58 3.96
CA ALA A 64 3.09 1.82 4.03
C ALA A 64 2.50 1.36 5.38
N LEU A 65 2.87 0.16 5.85
CA LEU A 65 2.45 -0.33 7.16
C LEU A 65 2.97 0.54 8.30
N TYR A 66 4.22 1.00 8.21
CA TYR A 66 4.79 1.93 9.18
C TYR A 66 4.04 3.26 9.21
N ASN A 67 3.75 3.84 8.04
CA ASN A 67 3.00 5.08 7.91
C ASN A 67 1.61 4.95 8.53
N LEU A 68 0.90 3.85 8.25
CA LEU A 68 -0.41 3.58 8.86
C LEU A 68 -0.35 3.37 10.37
N MET A 69 0.76 2.85 10.90
CA MET A 69 0.99 2.78 12.35
C MET A 69 1.14 4.18 12.97
N GLN A 70 1.71 5.13 12.23
CA GLN A 70 1.81 6.53 12.69
C GLN A 70 0.46 7.26 12.63
N VAL A 71 -0.45 6.82 11.76
CA VAL A 71 -1.83 7.33 11.77
C VAL A 71 -2.52 6.85 13.05
N HIS A 72 -2.78 7.79 13.96
CA HIS A 72 -3.38 7.50 15.26
C HIS A 72 -4.72 6.75 15.17
N GLY A 73 -5.11 6.12 16.28
CA GLY A 73 -6.39 5.41 16.39
C GLY A 73 -6.32 3.97 15.87
N THR A 74 -7.35 3.53 15.16
CA THR A 74 -7.51 2.14 14.71
C THR A 74 -7.23 1.96 13.21
N VAL A 75 -6.53 2.90 12.57
CA VAL A 75 -6.34 2.92 11.12
C VAL A 75 -5.55 1.70 10.63
N LEU A 76 -4.44 1.36 11.28
CA LEU A 76 -3.68 0.15 10.95
C LEU A 76 -4.50 -1.13 11.16
N ASP A 77 -5.23 -1.23 12.27
CA ASP A 77 -6.07 -2.41 12.56
C ASP A 77 -7.17 -2.57 11.50
N ASN A 78 -7.84 -1.46 11.13
CA ASN A 78 -8.84 -1.43 10.08
C ASN A 78 -8.24 -1.77 8.71
N PHE A 79 -6.96 -1.42 8.48
CA PHE A 79 -6.24 -1.78 7.27
C PHE A 79 -5.98 -3.28 7.17
N LEU A 80 -5.50 -3.89 8.25
CA LEU A 80 -5.15 -5.31 8.30
C LEU A 80 -6.40 -6.20 8.32
N ALA A 81 -7.47 -5.78 8.99
CA ALA A 81 -8.70 -6.57 9.14
C ALA A 81 -9.47 -6.78 7.82
N SER A 82 -9.19 -6.00 6.79
CA SER A 82 -9.80 -6.11 5.47
C SER A 82 -8.90 -6.75 4.42
N ILE A 83 -7.58 -6.84 4.64
CA ILE A 83 -6.68 -7.61 3.79
C ILE A 83 -6.91 -9.10 4.08
N GLY A 84 -7.68 -9.77 3.23
CA GLY A 84 -8.03 -11.20 3.37
C GLY A 84 -9.53 -11.51 3.43
N LYS A 85 -10.39 -10.49 3.27
CA LYS A 85 -11.81 -10.67 2.91
C LYS A 85 -11.99 -10.46 1.42
#